data_AF-A0A7W7ZU11-F1
#
_entry.id   AF-A0A7W7ZU11-F1
#
_cell.length_a   1.000
_cell.length_b   1.000
_cell.length_c   1.000
_cell.angle_alpha   90.00
_cell.angle_beta   90.00
_cell.angle_gamma   90.00
#
_symmetry.space_group_name_H-M   'P 1'
#
loop_
_entity.id
_entity.type
_entity.pdbx_description
1 polymer ?
#
loop_
_entity_poly.entity_id
_entity_poly.type
_entity_poly.pdbx_seq_one_letter_code
_entity_poly.pdbx_strand_id
1 'polypeptide(L)'
;MLTYDGQKPPSPAFHTALAAWVRSGGALMVVDDDKDPYNKASDWWNSGGQHFATPRQQLFQELGIAPDATGLHPVGRGFVLFESQSPAALTHSPTGSAQLLTLLHTAAGAIHLSLQETRSLVLRRGPYVIAAGLDADPTDVASSAKSPVVVKGDLINLFDPDLAESDHVIIKPGTRALLLDVNSLNSSTPRLVAASAKISHEQVSADSLTFQAEGIDQTQAVARILLGKAVRQVTLNGRPLDSSQYQRSGRTLLLHFQNTAAPQQVKVLF
;
A
#
# COMPACT_ATOMS: atom_id res chain seq x y z
N MET A 1 -8.17 -4.69 13.22
CA MET A 1 -8.78 -3.95 14.33
C MET A 1 -9.87 -3.08 13.76
N LEU A 2 -11.00 -2.99 14.45
CA LEU A 2 -12.14 -2.15 14.11
C LEU A 2 -12.49 -1.31 15.34
N THR A 3 -12.84 -0.06 15.09
CA THR A 3 -13.54 0.80 16.04
C THR A 3 -14.57 1.59 15.23
N TYR A 4 -15.69 1.95 15.86
CA TYR A 4 -16.64 2.90 15.31
C TYR A 4 -16.52 4.29 15.94
N ASP A 5 -15.59 4.49 16.88
CA ASP A 5 -15.24 5.82 17.40
C ASP A 5 -14.71 6.73 16.28
N GLY A 6 -15.43 7.81 16.00
CA GLY A 6 -15.10 8.77 14.95
C GLY A 6 -15.32 8.29 13.50
N GLN A 7 -15.73 7.03 13.29
CA GLN A 7 -15.96 6.48 11.95
C GLN A 7 -17.12 5.48 11.93
N LYS A 8 -18.23 5.82 11.27
CA LYS A 8 -19.38 4.91 11.13
C LYS A 8 -19.30 4.05 9.87
N PRO A 9 -19.84 2.82 9.92
CA PRO A 9 -19.86 1.95 8.74
C PRO A 9 -20.80 2.56 7.69
N PRO A 10 -20.38 2.71 6.43
CA PRO A 10 -21.13 3.47 5.44
C PRO A 10 -22.38 2.74 4.93
N SER A 11 -22.46 1.41 5.10
CA SER A 11 -23.64 0.63 4.71
C SER A 11 -23.67 -0.74 5.39
N PRO A 12 -24.84 -1.43 5.40
CA PRO A 12 -24.96 -2.79 5.93
C PRO A 12 -24.01 -3.80 5.26
N ALA A 13 -23.68 -3.60 3.99
CA ALA A 13 -22.83 -4.51 3.22
C ALA A 13 -21.43 -4.69 3.83
N PHE A 14 -20.93 -3.69 4.57
CA PHE A 14 -19.67 -3.79 5.30
C PHE A 14 -19.73 -4.83 6.42
N HIS A 15 -20.84 -4.87 7.17
CA HIS A 15 -21.01 -5.86 8.23
C HIS A 15 -21.18 -7.26 7.65
N THR A 16 -21.93 -7.40 6.55
CA THR A 16 -22.04 -8.68 5.83
C THR A 16 -20.67 -9.18 5.37
N ALA A 17 -19.84 -8.31 4.78
CA ALA A 17 -18.50 -8.65 4.34
C ALA A 17 -17.57 -9.03 5.51
N LEU A 18 -17.59 -8.27 6.61
CA LEU A 18 -16.82 -8.56 7.82
C LEU A 18 -17.24 -9.90 8.42
N ALA A 19 -18.54 -10.16 8.57
CA ALA A 19 -19.04 -11.39 9.13
C ALA A 19 -18.71 -12.61 8.25
N ALA A 20 -18.80 -12.47 6.92
CA ALA A 20 -18.37 -13.50 5.98
C ALA A 20 -16.85 -13.81 6.09
N TRP A 21 -16.02 -12.77 6.21
CA TRP A 21 -14.58 -12.91 6.38
C TRP A 21 -14.21 -13.60 7.70
N VAL A 22 -14.82 -13.18 8.82
CA VAL A 22 -14.62 -13.81 10.13
C VAL A 22 -15.05 -15.28 10.10
N ARG A 23 -16.27 -15.59 9.63
CA ARG A 23 -16.76 -16.97 9.50
C ARG A 23 -15.84 -17.86 8.66
N SER A 24 -15.10 -17.25 7.72
CA SER A 24 -14.14 -17.93 6.85
C SER A 24 -12.78 -18.20 7.51
N GLY A 25 -12.56 -17.80 8.75
CA GLY A 25 -11.30 -18.00 9.49
C GLY A 25 -10.57 -16.70 9.86
N GLY A 26 -11.17 -15.54 9.61
CA GLY A 26 -10.59 -14.26 10.03
C GLY A 26 -10.70 -14.02 11.55
N ALA A 27 -9.77 -13.23 12.10
CA ALA A 27 -9.85 -12.74 13.48
C ALA A 27 -10.17 -11.24 13.49
N LEU A 28 -11.36 -10.86 13.95
CA LEU A 28 -11.77 -9.47 14.09
C LEU A 28 -11.56 -8.99 15.52
N MET A 29 -10.58 -8.12 15.72
CA MET A 29 -10.42 -7.39 16.98
C MET A 29 -11.24 -6.09 16.93
N VAL A 30 -12.13 -5.89 17.90
CA VAL A 30 -12.96 -4.69 18.07
C VAL A 30 -12.55 -4.02 19.38
N VAL A 31 -12.17 -2.73 19.32
CA VAL A 31 -11.84 -1.92 20.50
C VAL A 31 -12.70 -0.68 20.45
N ASP A 32 -13.67 -0.60 21.34
CA ASP A 32 -14.66 0.47 21.36
C ASP A 32 -15.35 0.51 22.73
N ASP A 33 -15.64 1.70 23.26
CA ASP A 33 -16.42 1.83 24.50
C ASP A 33 -17.89 2.24 24.27
N ASP A 34 -18.32 2.27 23.00
CA ASP A 34 -19.65 2.66 22.54
C ASP A 34 -20.06 4.09 22.95
N LYS A 35 -19.14 4.94 23.43
CA LYS A 35 -19.46 6.29 23.93
C LYS A 35 -19.45 7.39 22.88
N ASP A 36 -19.01 7.09 21.66
CA ASP A 36 -19.05 8.06 20.57
C ASP A 36 -20.50 8.60 20.38
N PRO A 37 -20.72 9.93 20.49
CA PRO A 37 -22.04 10.53 20.34
C PRO A 37 -22.72 10.21 19.01
N TYR A 38 -21.95 9.97 17.95
CA TYR A 38 -22.48 9.61 16.63
C TYR A 38 -23.09 8.21 16.57
N ASN A 39 -22.91 7.37 17.59
CA ASN A 39 -23.63 6.09 17.68
C ASN A 39 -25.16 6.28 17.68
N LYS A 40 -25.62 7.44 18.18
CA LYS A 40 -27.04 7.82 18.26
C LYS A 40 -27.55 8.56 17.01
N ALA A 41 -26.70 8.84 16.03
CA ALA A 41 -27.13 9.46 14.79
C ALA A 41 -28.11 8.53 14.05
N SER A 42 -29.15 9.10 13.43
CA SER A 42 -30.10 8.32 12.65
C SER A 42 -29.42 7.81 11.37
N ASP A 43 -29.33 6.50 11.24
CA ASP A 43 -28.70 5.83 10.10
C ASP A 43 -29.21 4.38 9.98
N TRP A 44 -28.65 3.59 9.06
CA TRP A 44 -29.14 2.28 8.68
C TRP A 44 -29.19 1.25 9.83
N TRP A 45 -28.38 1.41 10.89
CA TRP A 45 -28.40 0.51 12.04
C TRP A 45 -29.51 0.83 13.05
N ASN A 46 -30.16 1.99 12.98
CA ASN A 46 -31.23 2.37 13.92
C ASN A 46 -32.46 2.98 13.23
N SER A 47 -32.55 2.80 11.92
CA SER A 47 -33.64 3.27 11.06
C SER A 47 -34.20 2.11 10.23
N GLY A 48 -35.35 2.32 9.58
CA GLY A 48 -35.91 1.32 8.66
C GLY A 48 -36.29 -0.01 9.32
N GLY A 49 -36.75 0.04 10.58
CA GLY A 49 -37.14 -1.15 11.37
C GLY A 49 -36.00 -1.75 12.20
N GLN A 50 -34.78 -1.24 12.07
CA GLN A 50 -33.67 -1.56 12.97
C GLN A 50 -33.69 -0.63 14.18
N HIS A 51 -33.28 -1.15 15.34
CA HIS A 51 -33.32 -0.43 16.62
C HIS A 51 -32.06 -0.65 17.46
N PHE A 52 -30.89 -0.76 16.82
CA PHE A 52 -29.63 -0.96 17.53
C PHE A 52 -29.14 0.35 18.16
N ALA A 53 -28.63 0.28 19.39
CA ALA A 53 -28.09 1.46 20.06
C ALA A 53 -26.78 1.93 19.44
N THR A 54 -26.00 1.00 18.87
CA THR A 54 -24.73 1.28 18.18
C THR A 54 -24.57 0.41 16.93
N PRO A 55 -23.79 0.85 15.92
CA PRO A 55 -23.47 -0.01 14.78
C PRO A 55 -22.74 -1.29 15.21
N ARG A 56 -21.92 -1.25 16.27
CA ARG A 56 -21.25 -2.45 16.80
C ARG A 56 -22.27 -3.50 17.26
N GLN A 57 -23.34 -3.10 17.94
CA GLN A 57 -24.39 -4.04 18.33
C GLN A 57 -25.06 -4.70 17.12
N GLN A 58 -25.28 -3.94 16.03
CA GLN A 58 -25.78 -4.52 14.79
C GLN A 58 -24.78 -5.51 14.18
N LEU A 59 -23.49 -5.17 14.17
CA LEU A 59 -22.42 -6.09 13.73
C LEU A 59 -22.40 -7.37 14.58
N PHE A 60 -22.57 -7.25 15.89
CA PHE A 60 -22.55 -8.39 16.80
C PHE A 60 -23.77 -9.28 16.60
N GLN A 61 -24.96 -8.72 16.37
CA GLN A 61 -26.10 -9.51 15.93
C GLN A 61 -25.80 -10.25 14.63
N GLU A 62 -25.23 -9.58 13.62
CA GLU A 62 -24.85 -10.20 12.35
C GLU A 62 -23.83 -11.33 12.54
N LEU A 63 -22.93 -11.22 13.54
CA LEU A 63 -21.93 -12.24 13.89
C LEU A 63 -22.48 -13.34 14.81
N GLY A 64 -23.68 -13.19 15.38
CA GLY A 64 -24.26 -14.10 16.36
C GLY A 64 -23.66 -13.97 17.77
N ILE A 65 -23.15 -12.79 18.12
CA ILE A 65 -22.54 -12.47 19.40
C ILE A 65 -23.53 -11.63 20.24
N ALA A 66 -23.61 -11.91 21.54
CA ALA A 66 -24.44 -11.11 22.44
C ALA A 66 -23.93 -9.65 22.51
N PRO A 67 -24.83 -8.65 22.59
CA PRO A 67 -24.46 -7.24 22.45
C PRO A 67 -23.49 -6.74 23.53
N ASP A 68 -23.52 -7.34 24.71
CA ASP A 68 -22.71 -7.06 25.91
C ASP A 68 -21.50 -8.00 26.08
N ALA A 69 -21.32 -8.96 25.17
CA ALA A 69 -20.25 -9.94 25.26
C ALA A 69 -18.87 -9.28 25.08
N THR A 70 -17.96 -9.52 26.02
CA THR A 70 -16.56 -9.07 26.00
C THR A 70 -15.59 -10.25 25.88
N GLY A 71 -14.33 -9.98 25.51
CA GLY A 71 -13.31 -11.00 25.32
C GLY A 71 -13.42 -11.72 23.98
N LEU A 72 -12.88 -12.94 23.92
CA LEU A 72 -12.73 -13.72 22.69
C LEU A 72 -13.94 -14.64 22.45
N HIS A 73 -14.55 -14.55 21.27
CA HIS A 73 -15.74 -15.31 20.87
C HIS A 73 -15.50 -16.04 19.55
N PRO A 74 -15.78 -17.35 19.47
CA PRO A 74 -15.72 -18.07 18.20
C PRO A 74 -16.89 -17.68 17.29
N VAL A 75 -16.62 -17.49 16.00
CA VAL A 75 -17.63 -17.20 14.97
C VAL A 75 -17.30 -17.97 13.71
N GLY A 76 -18.07 -19.04 13.43
CA GLY A 76 -17.76 -19.96 12.33
C GLY A 76 -16.38 -20.59 12.54
N ARG A 77 -15.47 -20.40 11.58
CA ARG A 77 -14.07 -20.84 11.69
C ARG A 77 -13.11 -19.79 12.24
N GLY A 78 -13.59 -18.57 12.47
CA GLY A 78 -12.78 -17.46 12.96
C GLY A 78 -13.19 -17.01 14.35
N PHE A 79 -12.72 -15.83 14.72
CA PHE A 79 -12.90 -15.29 16.07
C PHE A 79 -13.17 -13.79 16.05
N VAL A 80 -13.87 -13.32 17.09
CA VAL A 80 -14.06 -11.91 17.39
C VAL A 80 -13.51 -11.66 18.79
N LEU A 81 -12.59 -10.72 18.94
CA LEU A 81 -12.09 -10.26 20.24
C LEU A 81 -12.64 -8.86 20.49
N PHE A 82 -13.45 -8.69 21.53
CA PHE A 82 -13.96 -7.38 21.93
C PHE A 82 -13.35 -6.90 23.24
N GLU A 83 -12.76 -5.71 23.20
CA GLU A 83 -12.34 -4.96 24.38
C GLU A 83 -13.18 -3.68 24.51
N SER A 84 -13.85 -3.52 25.65
CA SER A 84 -14.69 -2.36 25.92
C SER A 84 -13.86 -1.18 26.45
N GLN A 85 -13.10 -0.57 25.56
CA GLN A 85 -12.18 0.51 25.89
C GLN A 85 -12.16 1.57 24.78
N SER A 86 -12.05 2.84 25.16
CA SER A 86 -11.93 3.93 24.20
C SER A 86 -10.55 3.86 23.50
N PRO A 87 -10.50 3.82 22.15
CA PRO A 87 -9.25 3.93 21.41
C PRO A 87 -8.52 5.25 21.71
N ALA A 88 -9.26 6.35 21.88
CA ALA A 88 -8.69 7.64 22.25
C ALA A 88 -8.10 7.64 23.67
N ALA A 89 -8.72 6.96 24.62
CA ALA A 89 -8.14 6.81 25.96
C ALA A 89 -6.84 5.98 25.92
N LEU A 90 -6.80 4.94 25.08
CA LEU A 90 -5.60 4.11 24.88
C LEU A 90 -4.42 4.92 24.34
N THR A 91 -4.63 5.87 23.42
CA THR A 91 -3.52 6.69 22.88
C THR A 91 -2.90 7.63 23.91
N HIS A 92 -3.67 8.04 24.93
CA HIS A 92 -3.18 8.89 26.02
C HIS A 92 -2.62 8.08 27.20
N SER A 93 -2.78 6.76 27.19
CA SER A 93 -2.28 5.87 28.24
C SER A 93 -0.82 5.50 27.98
N PRO A 94 0.09 5.66 28.97
CA PRO A 94 1.46 5.16 28.86
C PRO A 94 1.57 3.66 28.57
N THR A 95 0.55 2.87 28.92
CA THR A 95 0.50 1.42 28.72
C THR A 95 -0.43 1.00 27.58
N GLY A 96 -1.05 1.96 26.88
CA GLY A 96 -2.08 1.67 25.88
C GLY A 96 -1.57 0.85 24.69
N SER A 97 -0.35 1.12 24.24
CA SER A 97 0.31 0.32 23.19
C SER A 97 0.51 -1.15 23.61
N ALA A 98 1.00 -1.38 24.83
CA ALA A 98 1.22 -2.73 25.37
C ALA A 98 -0.10 -3.50 25.55
N GLN A 99 -1.16 -2.81 26.00
CA GLN A 99 -2.50 -3.39 26.09
C GLN A 99 -3.01 -3.81 24.70
N LEU A 100 -2.87 -2.93 23.70
CA LEU A 100 -3.32 -3.21 22.34
C LEU A 100 -2.55 -4.38 21.70
N LEU A 101 -1.24 -4.46 21.92
CA LEU A 101 -0.42 -5.58 21.44
C LEU A 101 -0.85 -6.90 22.08
N THR A 102 -1.19 -6.90 23.37
CA THR A 102 -1.69 -8.10 24.07
C THR A 102 -2.98 -8.62 23.43
N LEU A 103 -3.92 -7.72 23.11
CA LEU A 103 -5.16 -8.07 22.42
C LEU A 103 -4.88 -8.57 20.99
N LEU A 104 -3.98 -7.91 20.26
CA LEU A 104 -3.58 -8.32 18.91
C LEU A 104 -2.98 -9.74 18.91
N HIS A 105 -2.08 -10.04 19.85
CA HIS A 105 -1.50 -11.37 20.00
C HIS A 105 -2.54 -12.43 20.35
N THR A 106 -3.52 -12.08 21.19
CA THR A 106 -4.64 -12.99 21.54
C THR A 106 -5.46 -13.33 20.30
N ALA A 107 -5.88 -12.32 19.53
CA ALA A 107 -6.66 -12.51 18.31
C ALA A 107 -5.87 -13.27 17.22
N ALA A 108 -4.59 -12.94 17.03
CA ALA A 108 -3.73 -13.62 16.08
C ALA A 108 -3.49 -15.10 16.47
N GLY A 109 -3.26 -15.36 17.76
CA GLY A 109 -3.08 -16.71 18.29
C GLY A 109 -4.30 -17.61 18.07
N ALA A 110 -5.50 -17.06 18.20
CA ALA A 110 -6.76 -17.78 17.98
C ALA A 110 -6.90 -18.34 16.56
N ILE A 111 -6.27 -17.70 15.56
CA ILE A 111 -6.26 -18.16 14.17
C ILE A 111 -4.89 -18.68 13.71
N HIS A 112 -3.97 -18.92 14.66
CA HIS A 112 -2.59 -19.34 14.41
C HIS A 112 -1.82 -18.44 13.43
N LEU A 113 -2.12 -17.15 13.42
CA LEU A 113 -1.42 -16.16 12.62
C LEU A 113 -0.06 -15.84 13.26
N SER A 114 1.02 -16.04 12.50
CA SER A 114 2.36 -15.63 12.93
C SER A 114 2.50 -14.11 12.83
N LEU A 115 2.41 -13.43 13.98
CA LEU A 115 2.67 -11.99 14.08
C LEU A 115 4.18 -11.74 14.09
N GLN A 116 4.63 -10.72 13.36
CA GLN A 116 6.01 -10.24 13.38
C GLN A 116 6.00 -8.73 13.51
N GLU A 117 6.69 -8.20 14.51
CA GLU A 117 6.91 -6.77 14.65
C GLU A 117 8.08 -6.31 13.79
N THR A 118 7.85 -5.26 13.00
CA THR A 118 8.84 -4.67 12.10
C THR A 118 8.91 -3.16 12.31
N ARG A 119 10.09 -2.58 12.12
CA ARG A 119 10.26 -1.10 12.04
C ARG A 119 9.97 -0.57 10.64
N SER A 120 9.05 -1.21 9.94
CA SER A 120 8.74 -0.92 8.55
C SER A 120 7.30 -1.23 8.26
N LEU A 121 6.63 -0.32 7.55
CA LEU A 121 5.36 -0.57 6.89
C LEU A 121 5.66 -0.90 5.43
N VAL A 122 5.20 -2.06 4.94
CA VAL A 122 5.35 -2.47 3.55
C VAL A 122 4.01 -2.97 3.03
N LEU A 123 3.51 -2.32 2.00
CA LEU A 123 2.24 -2.65 1.37
C LEU A 123 2.43 -2.84 -0.13
N ARG A 124 2.07 -4.03 -0.64
CA ARG A 124 2.05 -4.30 -2.08
C ARG A 124 0.63 -4.12 -2.63
N ARG A 125 0.48 -3.31 -3.69
CA ARG A 125 -0.78 -3.15 -4.45
C ARG A 125 -0.48 -3.22 -5.94
N GLY A 126 -0.88 -4.34 -6.56
CA GLY A 126 -0.54 -4.61 -7.95
C GLY A 126 0.98 -4.56 -8.15
N PRO A 127 1.49 -3.77 -9.11
CA PRO A 127 2.91 -3.70 -9.38
C PRO A 127 3.69 -2.77 -8.44
N TYR A 128 2.99 -2.08 -7.53
CA TYR A 128 3.60 -1.10 -6.65
C TYR A 128 3.83 -1.67 -5.25
N VAL A 129 4.94 -1.26 -4.63
CA VAL A 129 5.24 -1.46 -3.22
C VAL A 129 5.43 -0.10 -2.56
N ILE A 130 4.54 0.22 -1.61
CA ILE A 130 4.66 1.40 -0.76
C ILE A 130 5.38 0.95 0.50
N ALA A 131 6.53 1.57 0.78
CA ALA A 131 7.31 1.23 1.95
C ALA A 131 7.73 2.47 2.75
N ALA A 132 7.64 2.35 4.07
CA ALA A 132 8.07 3.38 5.01
C ALA A 132 8.84 2.73 6.16
N GLY A 133 10.04 3.22 6.43
CA GLY A 133 10.75 2.92 7.67
C GLY A 133 10.26 3.81 8.80
N LEU A 134 9.91 3.19 9.92
CA LEU A 134 9.45 3.91 11.10
C LEU A 134 10.64 4.30 11.95
N ASP A 135 10.67 5.56 12.37
CA ASP A 135 11.62 6.02 13.37
C ASP A 135 11.16 5.48 14.73
N ALA A 136 12.10 4.96 15.50
CA ALA A 136 11.83 4.53 16.86
C ALA A 136 12.37 5.59 17.81
N ASP A 137 11.66 5.84 18.91
CA ASP A 137 12.26 6.54 20.03
C ASP A 137 13.42 5.68 20.57
N PRO A 138 14.64 6.20 20.72
CA PRO A 138 15.76 5.45 21.27
C PRO A 138 15.53 4.95 22.70
N THR A 139 14.54 5.49 23.42
CA THR A 139 14.10 5.00 24.74
C THR A 139 13.07 3.88 24.68
N ASP A 140 12.61 3.50 23.48
CA ASP A 140 11.65 2.42 23.26
C ASP A 140 12.35 1.04 23.35
N VAL A 141 12.70 0.68 24.59
CA VAL A 141 13.34 -0.59 24.99
C VAL A 141 12.47 -1.82 24.74
N ALA A 142 11.22 -1.66 24.30
CA ALA A 142 10.31 -2.77 23.99
C ALA A 142 10.52 -3.37 22.59
N SER A 143 11.25 -2.69 21.70
CA SER A 143 11.24 -3.07 20.30
C SER A 143 12.27 -4.19 19.99
N SER A 144 11.79 -5.42 20.18
CA SER A 144 12.36 -6.67 19.64
C SER A 144 12.26 -6.78 18.11
N ALA A 145 11.83 -5.70 17.44
CA ALA A 145 11.61 -5.67 16.00
C ALA A 145 12.90 -6.03 15.25
N LYS A 146 12.75 -7.01 14.36
CA LYS A 146 13.83 -7.62 13.59
C LYS A 146 14.56 -6.61 12.69
N SER A 147 15.66 -7.08 12.10
CA SER A 147 16.44 -6.37 11.08
C SER A 147 15.55 -5.71 10.02
N PRO A 148 16.01 -4.60 9.41
CA PRO A 148 15.27 -3.87 8.38
C PRO A 148 14.64 -4.79 7.33
N VAL A 149 13.38 -4.52 6.97
CA VAL A 149 12.70 -5.29 5.94
C VAL A 149 13.44 -5.09 4.62
N VAL A 150 13.76 -6.18 3.93
CA VAL A 150 14.36 -6.15 2.58
C VAL A 150 13.26 -6.50 1.57
N VAL A 151 12.90 -5.52 0.74
CA VAL A 151 12.04 -5.75 -0.41
C VAL A 151 12.92 -6.20 -1.55
N LYS A 152 12.68 -7.39 -2.11
CA LYS A 152 13.40 -7.94 -3.27
C LYS A 152 12.52 -7.87 -4.52
N GLY A 153 13.14 -7.71 -5.69
CA GLY A 153 12.46 -7.66 -6.98
C GLY A 153 13.29 -6.87 -7.99
N ASP A 154 12.75 -6.57 -9.16
CA ASP A 154 13.40 -5.67 -10.12
C ASP A 154 12.78 -4.28 -9.88
N LEU A 155 13.32 -3.54 -8.92
CA LEU A 155 12.64 -2.42 -8.28
C LEU A 155 13.12 -1.09 -8.85
N ILE A 156 12.17 -0.25 -9.24
CA ILE A 156 12.42 1.16 -9.58
C ILE A 156 11.77 2.01 -8.49
N ASN A 157 12.55 2.81 -7.77
CA ASN A 157 11.98 3.77 -6.82
C ASN A 157 11.49 5.02 -7.57
N LEU A 158 10.19 5.26 -7.58
CA LEU A 158 9.58 6.38 -8.30
C LEU A 158 9.87 7.75 -7.65
N PHE A 159 10.44 7.77 -6.45
CA PHE A 159 10.97 8.99 -5.82
C PHE A 159 12.47 9.20 -6.11
N ASP A 160 13.14 8.22 -6.70
CA ASP A 160 14.52 8.37 -7.13
C ASP A 160 14.55 9.16 -8.45
N PRO A 161 15.21 10.32 -8.50
CA PRO A 161 15.26 11.16 -9.71
C PRO A 161 15.97 10.48 -10.89
N ASP A 162 16.80 9.46 -10.64
CA ASP A 162 17.50 8.72 -11.69
C ASP A 162 16.71 7.49 -12.16
N LEU A 163 15.59 7.16 -11.50
CA LEU A 163 14.77 5.98 -11.76
C LEU A 163 15.61 4.71 -11.94
N ALA A 164 16.69 4.58 -11.16
CA ALA A 164 17.59 3.43 -11.21
C ALA A 164 16.84 2.15 -10.84
N GLU A 165 17.24 1.04 -11.46
CA GLU A 165 16.71 -0.28 -11.13
C GLU A 165 17.63 -0.93 -10.09
N SER A 166 17.04 -1.54 -9.06
CA SER A 166 17.73 -2.25 -7.99
C SER A 166 17.08 -3.61 -7.77
N ASP A 167 17.89 -4.64 -7.49
CA ASP A 167 17.40 -5.98 -7.17
C ASP A 167 16.80 -6.10 -5.75
N HIS A 168 17.07 -5.10 -4.91
CA HIS A 168 16.49 -4.97 -3.58
C HIS A 168 16.47 -3.52 -3.07
N VAL A 169 15.61 -3.27 -2.08
CA VAL A 169 15.59 -2.03 -1.29
C VAL A 169 15.48 -2.40 0.19
N ILE A 170 16.39 -1.85 0.99
CA ILE A 170 16.42 -2.04 2.45
C ILE A 170 15.60 -0.92 3.10
N ILE A 171 14.53 -1.27 3.82
CA ILE A 171 13.65 -0.31 4.48
C ILE A 171 14.17 -0.01 5.88
N LYS A 172 15.06 0.98 5.96
CA LYS A 172 15.63 1.50 7.21
C LYS A 172 14.74 2.62 7.79
N PRO A 173 14.84 2.96 9.09
CA PRO A 173 14.23 4.18 9.64
C PRO A 173 14.46 5.40 8.73
N GLY A 174 13.47 6.29 8.64
CA GLY A 174 13.46 7.42 7.70
C GLY A 174 13.20 7.08 6.22
N THR A 175 13.28 5.81 5.79
CA THR A 175 13.06 5.44 4.38
C THR A 175 11.64 5.78 3.93
N ARG A 176 11.48 6.39 2.76
CA ARG A 176 10.20 6.57 2.06
C ARG A 176 10.38 6.10 0.62
N ALA A 177 9.58 5.11 0.22
CA ALA A 177 9.71 4.53 -1.10
C ALA A 177 8.34 4.24 -1.70
N LEU A 178 8.20 4.62 -2.98
CA LEU A 178 7.16 4.13 -3.86
C LEU A 178 7.87 3.34 -4.96
N LEU A 179 7.91 2.02 -4.80
CA LEU A 179 8.63 1.14 -5.70
C LEU A 179 7.67 0.60 -6.76
N LEU A 180 8.12 0.57 -8.00
CA LEU A 180 7.54 -0.24 -9.05
C LEU A 180 8.38 -1.51 -9.20
N ASP A 181 7.76 -2.68 -9.11
CA ASP A 181 8.43 -3.97 -9.30
C ASP A 181 8.22 -4.47 -10.73
N VAL A 182 9.25 -4.39 -11.57
CA VAL A 182 9.20 -4.75 -12.98
C VAL A 182 8.82 -6.23 -13.17
N ASN A 183 9.12 -7.11 -12.21
CA ASN A 183 8.73 -8.53 -12.27
C ASN A 183 7.23 -8.76 -12.20
N SER A 184 6.48 -7.82 -11.62
CA SER A 184 5.02 -7.87 -11.61
C SER A 184 4.36 -7.43 -12.92
N LEU A 185 5.14 -6.80 -13.81
CA LEU A 185 4.68 -6.41 -15.14
C LEU A 185 4.71 -7.65 -16.05
N ASN A 186 3.60 -8.38 -16.06
CA ASN A 186 3.37 -9.58 -16.89
C ASN A 186 3.16 -9.22 -18.37
N SER A 187 4.11 -8.51 -18.97
CA SER A 187 4.07 -8.10 -20.37
C SER A 187 5.47 -8.06 -20.96
N SER A 188 5.58 -8.47 -22.22
CA SER A 188 6.77 -8.27 -23.05
C SER A 188 6.61 -7.07 -24.00
N THR A 189 5.43 -6.45 -24.03
CA THR A 189 5.14 -5.31 -24.91
C THR A 189 5.94 -4.09 -24.42
N PRO A 190 6.75 -3.49 -25.30
CA PRO A 190 7.48 -2.27 -24.98
C PRO A 190 6.54 -1.16 -24.50
N ARG A 191 6.87 -0.51 -23.39
CA ARG A 191 6.04 0.59 -22.85
C ARG A 191 6.79 1.46 -21.85
N LEU A 192 6.35 2.70 -21.67
CA LEU A 192 6.86 3.51 -20.56
C LEU A 192 6.29 3.00 -19.23
N VAL A 193 7.16 2.93 -18.23
CA VAL A 193 6.81 2.50 -16.88
C VAL A 193 6.98 3.60 -15.84
N ALA A 194 7.87 4.56 -16.09
CA ALA A 194 8.04 5.76 -15.29
C ALA A 194 8.74 6.86 -16.11
N ALA A 195 8.44 8.13 -15.85
CA ALA A 195 9.13 9.27 -16.46
C ALA A 195 9.03 10.52 -15.57
N SER A 196 10.00 11.43 -15.67
CA SER A 196 9.97 12.76 -15.07
C SER A 196 9.42 13.85 -16.01
N ALA A 197 8.68 13.43 -17.05
CA ALA A 197 8.07 14.29 -18.05
C ALA A 197 6.63 13.84 -18.32
N LYS A 198 5.80 14.75 -18.85
CA LYS A 198 4.49 14.40 -19.39
C LYS A 198 4.70 13.60 -20.68
N ILE A 199 4.17 12.37 -20.67
CA ILE A 199 4.24 11.45 -21.82
C ILE A 199 2.92 11.45 -22.56
N SER A 200 2.97 11.56 -23.88
CA SER A 200 1.80 11.46 -24.76
C SER A 200 2.12 10.70 -26.05
N HIS A 201 1.09 10.32 -26.80
CA HIS A 201 1.20 9.67 -28.11
C HIS A 201 2.12 8.43 -28.12
N GLU A 202 2.07 7.61 -27.07
CA GLU A 202 2.80 6.35 -27.02
C GLU A 202 2.27 5.38 -28.11
N GLN A 203 3.17 4.90 -28.97
CA GLN A 203 2.88 3.99 -30.06
C GLN A 203 3.94 2.90 -30.13
N VAL A 204 3.48 1.65 -30.23
CA VAL A 204 4.35 0.47 -30.31
C VAL A 204 4.16 -0.19 -31.67
N SER A 205 5.27 -0.48 -32.35
CA SER A 205 5.33 -1.32 -33.55
C SER A 205 6.10 -2.62 -33.27
N ALA A 206 6.28 -3.45 -34.30
CA ALA A 206 7.09 -4.66 -34.20
C ALA A 206 8.57 -4.37 -33.85
N ASP A 207 9.08 -3.19 -34.22
CA ASP A 207 10.49 -2.82 -34.21
C ASP A 207 10.78 -1.45 -33.55
N SER A 208 9.75 -0.79 -33.01
CA SER A 208 9.93 0.52 -32.39
C SER A 208 8.90 0.86 -31.31
N LEU A 209 9.30 1.76 -30.42
CA LEU A 209 8.45 2.48 -29.49
C LEU A 209 8.65 3.97 -29.74
N THR A 210 7.57 4.70 -29.98
CA THR A 210 7.59 6.16 -30.15
C THR A 210 6.68 6.82 -29.13
N PHE A 211 7.08 7.96 -28.59
CA PHE A 211 6.27 8.78 -27.70
C PHE A 211 6.68 10.25 -27.78
N GLN A 212 5.87 11.13 -27.22
CA GLN A 212 6.23 12.53 -26.99
C GLN A 212 6.49 12.76 -25.52
N ALA A 213 7.54 13.54 -25.22
CA ALA A 213 7.88 14.00 -23.88
C ALA A 213 7.83 15.53 -23.82
N GLU A 214 7.21 16.08 -22.79
CA GLU A 214 7.08 17.51 -22.52
C GLU A 214 7.34 17.74 -21.02
N GLY A 215 8.18 18.71 -20.69
CA GLY A 215 8.58 18.94 -19.30
C GLY A 215 8.99 20.38 -19.02
N ILE A 216 9.53 20.62 -17.83
CA ILE A 216 10.04 21.94 -17.45
C ILE A 216 11.30 22.20 -18.27
N ASP A 217 11.33 23.33 -18.96
CA ASP A 217 12.42 23.68 -19.86
C ASP A 217 13.78 23.65 -19.16
N GLN A 218 14.80 23.18 -19.88
CA GLN A 218 16.19 23.06 -19.41
C GLN A 218 16.41 22.13 -18.20
N THR A 219 15.43 21.33 -17.80
CA THR A 219 15.62 20.28 -16.80
C THR A 219 16.05 18.96 -17.43
N GLN A 220 16.65 18.06 -16.63
CA GLN A 220 16.96 16.72 -17.08
C GLN A 220 15.68 15.86 -17.06
N ALA A 221 15.30 15.32 -18.20
CA ALA A 221 14.30 14.28 -18.32
C ALA A 221 14.94 12.91 -18.04
N VAL A 222 14.18 12.07 -17.34
CA VAL A 222 14.45 10.64 -17.19
C VAL A 222 13.22 9.87 -17.64
N ALA A 223 13.41 8.81 -18.43
CA ALA A 223 12.34 7.90 -18.82
C ALA A 223 12.81 6.46 -18.69
N ARG A 224 11.98 5.64 -18.04
CA ARG A 224 12.22 4.21 -17.86
C ARG A 224 11.19 3.44 -18.67
N ILE A 225 11.70 2.59 -19.56
CA ILE A 225 10.91 1.84 -20.53
C ILE A 225 11.07 0.35 -20.23
N LEU A 226 9.97 -0.38 -20.14
CA LEU A 226 10.00 -1.84 -20.21
C LEU A 226 10.32 -2.23 -21.65
N LEU A 227 11.45 -2.88 -21.89
CA LEU A 227 11.92 -3.27 -23.21
C LEU A 227 12.76 -4.56 -23.13
N GLY A 228 12.17 -5.68 -23.53
CA GLY A 228 12.87 -6.97 -23.61
C GLY A 228 13.80 -7.11 -24.81
N LYS A 229 13.62 -6.31 -25.87
CA LYS A 229 14.38 -6.41 -27.14
C LYS A 229 15.66 -5.58 -27.12
N ALA A 230 16.67 -5.96 -27.89
CA ALA A 230 17.93 -5.23 -27.99
C ALA A 230 17.73 -3.87 -28.65
N VAL A 231 18.26 -2.78 -28.06
CA VAL A 231 18.14 -1.44 -28.63
C VAL A 231 19.12 -1.30 -29.80
N ARG A 232 18.63 -0.90 -30.97
CA ARG A 232 19.44 -0.54 -32.14
C ARG A 232 19.81 0.94 -32.14
N GLN A 233 18.85 1.81 -31.81
CA GLN A 233 19.06 3.26 -31.82
C GLN A 233 17.97 3.97 -31.00
N VAL A 234 18.33 5.08 -30.37
CA VAL A 234 17.37 6.02 -29.77
C VAL A 234 17.54 7.37 -30.44
N THR A 235 16.43 8.02 -30.80
CA THR A 235 16.44 9.38 -31.36
C THR A 235 15.52 10.32 -30.59
N LEU A 236 15.90 11.59 -30.53
CA LEU A 236 15.13 12.71 -30.00
C LEU A 236 14.94 13.74 -31.12
N ASN A 237 13.70 13.99 -31.53
CA ASN A 237 13.35 14.81 -32.69
C ASN A 237 14.14 14.40 -33.95
N GLY A 238 14.30 13.09 -34.17
CA GLY A 238 15.03 12.52 -35.30
C GLY A 238 16.55 12.54 -35.18
N ARG A 239 17.12 13.21 -34.16
CA ARG A 239 18.57 13.21 -33.92
C ARG A 239 18.96 12.04 -33.01
N PRO A 240 20.00 11.25 -33.33
CA PRO A 240 20.47 10.18 -32.46
C PRO A 240 20.88 10.71 -31.08
N LEU A 241 20.52 9.99 -30.01
CA LEU A 241 21.08 10.20 -28.69
C LEU A 241 22.44 9.49 -28.57
N ASP A 242 23.35 10.07 -27.79
CA ASP A 242 24.61 9.44 -27.44
C ASP A 242 24.39 8.18 -26.59
N SER A 243 25.29 7.21 -26.69
CA SER A 243 25.19 5.97 -25.91
C SER A 243 25.28 6.19 -24.40
N SER A 244 25.85 7.30 -23.94
CA SER A 244 25.86 7.70 -22.53
C SER A 244 24.49 8.18 -22.02
N GLN A 245 23.56 8.50 -22.93
CA GLN A 245 22.23 9.01 -22.60
C GLN A 245 21.22 7.89 -22.41
N TYR A 246 21.60 6.63 -22.61
CA TYR A 246 20.70 5.52 -22.33
C TYR A 246 21.44 4.28 -21.86
N GLN A 247 20.85 3.59 -20.89
CA GLN A 247 21.44 2.41 -20.28
C GLN A 247 20.38 1.33 -20.12
N ARG A 248 20.72 0.11 -20.54
CA ARG A 248 19.89 -1.06 -20.30
C ARG A 248 20.17 -1.64 -18.91
N SER A 249 19.11 -1.99 -18.19
CA SER A 249 19.16 -2.80 -16.96
C SER A 249 18.11 -3.88 -17.06
N GLY A 250 18.51 -5.16 -17.08
CA GLY A 250 17.58 -6.28 -17.20
C GLY A 250 16.63 -6.14 -18.40
N ARG A 251 15.33 -6.03 -18.08
CA ARG A 251 14.22 -5.85 -19.06
C ARG A 251 13.84 -4.39 -19.26
N THR A 252 14.64 -3.43 -18.80
CA THR A 252 14.35 -2.01 -18.93
C THR A 252 15.43 -1.22 -19.65
N LEU A 253 15.03 -0.09 -20.22
CA LEU A 253 15.90 0.93 -20.79
C LEU A 253 15.69 2.24 -20.03
N LEU A 254 16.76 2.79 -19.47
CA LEU A 254 16.84 4.15 -18.94
C LEU A 254 17.19 5.10 -20.08
N LEU A 255 16.48 6.21 -20.20
CA LEU A 255 16.80 7.32 -21.09
C LEU A 255 17.00 8.60 -20.29
N HIS A 256 17.99 9.39 -20.71
CA HIS A 256 18.28 10.73 -20.22
C HIS A 256 18.32 11.71 -21.39
N PHE A 257 17.51 12.76 -21.33
CA PHE A 257 17.52 13.83 -22.34
C PHE A 257 17.12 15.16 -21.70
N GLN A 258 17.39 16.29 -22.37
CA GLN A 258 16.97 17.58 -21.86
C GLN A 258 15.49 17.81 -22.15
N ASN A 259 14.70 18.12 -21.12
CA ASN A 259 13.30 18.52 -21.24
C ASN A 259 13.18 19.86 -21.95
N THR A 260 12.09 20.00 -22.71
CA THR A 260 11.62 21.29 -23.19
C THR A 260 10.14 21.49 -22.88
N ALA A 261 9.71 22.75 -22.82
CA ALA A 261 8.29 23.11 -22.66
C ALA A 261 7.42 22.75 -23.89
N ALA A 262 8.05 22.47 -25.04
CA ALA A 262 7.37 21.93 -26.21
C ALA A 262 7.51 20.40 -26.27
N PRO A 263 6.53 19.67 -26.84
CA PRO A 263 6.66 18.23 -27.04
C PRO A 263 7.86 17.86 -27.93
N GLN A 264 8.68 16.93 -27.44
CA GLN A 264 9.79 16.32 -28.19
C GLN A 264 9.44 14.87 -28.50
N GLN A 265 9.62 14.45 -29.75
CA GLN A 265 9.41 13.06 -30.13
C GLN A 265 10.64 12.22 -29.76
N VAL A 266 10.43 11.17 -28.98
CA VAL A 266 11.42 10.13 -28.72
C VAL A 266 11.04 8.88 -29.50
N LYS A 267 12.01 8.27 -30.19
CA LYS A 267 11.85 6.99 -30.86
C LYS A 267 12.95 6.03 -30.45
N VAL A 268 12.56 4.85 -29.97
CA VAL A 268 13.44 3.72 -29.65
C VAL A 268 13.26 2.64 -30.70
N LEU A 269 14.31 2.32 -31.45
CA LEU A 269 14.35 1.22 -32.41
C LEU A 269 14.95 -0.03 -31.75
N PHE A 270 14.31 -1.19 -31.92
CA PHE A 270 14.72 -2.46 -31.30
C PHE A 270 14.42 -3.69 -32.16
#